data_AF-A0A853GDC3-F1
#
_entry.id   AF-A0A853GDC3-F1
#
_cell.length_a   1.000
_cell.length_b   1.000
_cell.length_c   1.000
_cell.angle_alpha   90.00
_cell.angle_beta   90.00
_cell.angle_gamma   90.00
#
_symmetry.space_group_name_H-M   'P 1'
#
loop_
_entity.id
_entity.type
_entity.pdbx_description
1 polymer ?
#
loop_
_entity_poly.entity_id
_entity_poly.type
_entity_poly.pdbx_seq_one_letter_code
_entity_poly.pdbx_strand_id
1 'polypeptide(L)'
;MTIELQMLGWATALGFVYVFVAIGFATWQRGLKWNTGNRDDVSQPLGKHAQRANRASRNFLETFPFFAAATLAVVVADRTGTQTALGAEIYLIARVLYLPIYIAGIPYLRTLVYIASIWGILQMLEAILF
;
A
#
# COMPACT_ATOMS: atom_id res chain seq x y z
N MET A 1 19.43 13.03 -1.35
CA MET A 1 18.20 12.38 -0.82
C MET A 1 18.40 10.88 -0.96
N THR A 2 18.40 10.15 0.15
CA THR A 2 18.67 8.70 0.18
C THR A 2 17.57 7.93 -0.55
N ILE A 3 17.88 6.77 -1.14
CA ILE A 3 16.93 5.96 -1.92
C ILE A 3 15.70 5.64 -1.07
N GLU A 4 15.92 5.29 0.19
CA GLU A 4 14.88 4.95 1.15
C GLU A 4 13.86 6.08 1.31
N LEU A 5 14.31 7.34 1.46
CA LEU A 5 13.40 8.49 1.53
C LEU A 5 12.67 8.75 0.21
N GLN A 6 13.31 8.51 -0.94
CA GLN A 6 12.62 8.62 -2.23
C GLN A 6 11.48 7.59 -2.34
N MET A 7 11.76 6.34 -1.94
CA MET A 7 10.77 5.27 -1.94
C MET A 7 9.64 5.54 -0.95
N LEU A 8 9.93 6.13 0.22
CA LEU A 8 8.91 6.59 1.15
C LEU A 8 8.01 7.66 0.55
N GLY A 9 8.58 8.65 -0.15
CA GLY A 9 7.82 9.66 -0.87
C GLY A 9 6.89 9.05 -1.92
N TRP A 10 7.41 8.15 -2.75
CA TRP A 10 6.62 7.46 -3.78
C TRP A 10 5.57 6.51 -3.19
N ALA A 11 5.86 5.81 -2.09
CA ALA A 11 4.91 4.96 -1.39
C ALA A 11 3.77 5.79 -0.79
N THR A 12 4.07 6.98 -0.26
CA THR A 12 3.06 7.92 0.24
C THR A 12 2.14 8.38 -0.89
N ALA A 13 2.70 8.78 -2.03
CA ALA A 13 1.93 9.11 -3.23
C ALA A 13 1.08 7.93 -3.72
N LEU A 14 1.64 6.71 -3.71
CA LEU A 14 0.91 5.49 -4.04
C LEU A 14 -0.24 5.21 -3.06
N GLY A 15 -0.08 5.51 -1.77
CA GLY A 15 -1.16 5.41 -0.78
C GLY A 15 -2.39 6.24 -1.16
N PHE A 16 -2.19 7.46 -1.67
CA PHE A 16 -3.29 8.25 -2.23
C PHE A 16 -3.95 7.56 -3.43
N VAL A 17 -3.16 6.95 -4.34
CA VAL A 17 -3.70 6.18 -5.46
C VAL A 17 -4.59 5.03 -4.98
N TYR A 18 -4.17 4.27 -3.97
CA TYR A 18 -4.99 3.21 -3.37
C TYR A 18 -6.33 3.73 -2.84
N VAL A 19 -6.30 4.86 -2.11
CA VAL A 19 -7.50 5.50 -1.57
C VAL A 19 -8.42 5.99 -2.69
N PHE A 20 -7.88 6.69 -3.69
CA PHE A 20 -8.67 7.22 -4.80
C PHE A 20 -9.24 6.12 -5.69
N VAL A 21 -8.53 5.01 -5.91
CA VAL A 21 -9.06 3.86 -6.64
C VAL A 21 -10.23 3.24 -5.88
N ALA A 22 -10.10 3.02 -4.56
CA ALA A 22 -11.19 2.49 -3.74
C ALA A 22 -12.43 3.42 -3.75
N ILE A 23 -12.22 4.74 -3.61
CA ILE A 23 -13.28 5.74 -3.68
C ILE A 23 -13.91 5.79 -5.06
N GLY A 24 -13.12 5.72 -6.14
CA GLY A 24 -13.59 5.76 -7.52
C GLY A 24 -14.52 4.59 -7.84
N PHE A 25 -14.14 3.37 -7.47
CA PHE A 25 -15.00 2.19 -7.62
C PHE A 25 -16.30 2.29 -6.82
N ALA A 26 -16.25 2.81 -5.59
CA ALA A 26 -17.44 3.02 -4.77
C ALA A 26 -18.37 4.09 -5.36
N THR A 27 -17.80 5.18 -5.87
CA THR A 27 -18.53 6.29 -6.51
C THR A 27 -19.19 5.85 -7.80
N TRP A 28 -18.51 5.02 -8.61
CA TRP A 28 -19.09 4.49 -9.85
C TRP A 28 -20.33 3.63 -9.59
N GLN A 29 -20.37 2.89 -8.48
CA GLN A 29 -21.50 2.03 -8.14
C GLN A 29 -22.62 2.75 -7.39
N ARG A 30 -22.29 3.61 -6.44
CA ARG A 30 -23.26 4.24 -5.52
C ARG A 30 -23.60 5.68 -5.90
N GLY A 31 -22.91 6.24 -6.88
CA GLY A 31 -23.07 7.61 -7.33
C GLY A 31 -22.36 8.63 -6.45
N LEU A 32 -22.19 9.84 -7.00
CA LEU A 32 -21.50 10.94 -6.34
C LEU A 32 -22.24 11.46 -5.10
N LYS A 33 -23.59 11.48 -5.14
CA LYS A 33 -24.44 11.90 -4.01
C LYS A 33 -24.21 11.04 -2.77
N TRP A 34 -24.07 9.72 -2.95
CA TRP A 34 -23.76 8.81 -1.86
C TRP A 34 -22.38 9.07 -1.27
N ASN A 35 -21.37 9.27 -2.12
CA ASN A 35 -20.00 9.41 -1.66
C ASN A 35 -19.72 10.73 -0.94
N THR A 36 -20.47 11.78 -1.30
CA THR A 36 -20.41 13.14 -0.72
C THR A 36 -21.37 13.36 0.45
N GLY A 37 -22.36 12.50 0.64
CA GLY A 37 -23.24 12.51 1.81
C GLY A 37 -22.65 11.79 3.03
N ASN A 38 -23.36 11.82 4.15
CA ASN A 38 -22.92 11.24 5.43
C ASN A 38 -22.89 9.70 5.45
N ARG A 39 -23.36 9.04 4.38
CA ARG A 39 -23.36 7.57 4.22
C ARG A 39 -24.18 6.82 5.28
N ASP A 40 -25.18 7.48 5.84
CA ASP A 40 -26.04 6.95 6.91
C ASP A 40 -27.15 6.01 6.40
N ASP A 41 -27.54 6.10 5.12
CA ASP A 41 -28.59 5.22 4.57
C ASP A 41 -28.07 3.81 4.25
N VAL A 42 -28.98 2.84 4.17
CA VAL A 42 -28.63 1.47 3.75
C VAL A 42 -28.30 1.47 2.24
N SER A 43 -27.04 1.70 1.89
CA SER A 43 -26.57 1.66 0.51
C SER A 43 -26.44 0.25 -0.03
N GLN A 44 -26.60 0.11 -1.36
CA GLN A 44 -26.40 -1.16 -2.04
C GLN A 44 -25.01 -1.76 -1.71
N PRO A 45 -24.92 -3.08 -1.47
CA PRO A 45 -23.65 -3.75 -1.29
C PRO A 45 -22.69 -3.43 -2.44
N LEU A 46 -21.43 -3.15 -2.12
CA LEU A 46 -20.41 -2.91 -3.14
C LEU A 46 -20.31 -4.14 -4.05
N GLY A 47 -20.20 -3.94 -5.37
CA GLY A 47 -19.87 -4.99 -6.32
C GLY A 47 -18.44 -5.52 -6.11
N LYS A 48 -18.14 -6.69 -6.69
CA LYS A 48 -16.91 -7.45 -6.43
C LYS A 48 -15.62 -6.63 -6.55
N HIS A 49 -15.47 -5.81 -7.60
CA HIS A 49 -14.27 -5.00 -7.83
C HIS A 49 -14.13 -3.87 -6.79
N ALA A 50 -15.22 -3.19 -6.44
CA ALA A 50 -15.19 -2.13 -5.44
C ALA A 50 -14.84 -2.67 -4.05
N GLN A 51 -15.37 -3.84 -3.67
CA GLN A 51 -14.96 -4.51 -2.44
C GLN A 51 -13.47 -4.89 -2.46
N ARG A 52 -12.97 -5.38 -3.59
CA ARG A 52 -11.54 -5.75 -3.74
C ARG A 52 -10.64 -4.52 -3.65
N ALA A 53 -10.99 -3.42 -4.31
CA ALA A 53 -10.25 -2.16 -4.23
C ALA A 53 -10.22 -1.62 -2.78
N ASN A 54 -11.35 -1.66 -2.07
CA ASN A 54 -11.41 -1.26 -0.67
C ASN A 54 -10.51 -2.13 0.23
N ARG A 55 -10.56 -3.47 0.07
CA ARG A 55 -9.66 -4.39 0.80
C ARG A 55 -8.19 -4.16 0.46
N ALA A 56 -7.87 -3.88 -0.81
CA ALA A 56 -6.50 -3.58 -1.22
C ALA A 56 -5.99 -2.27 -0.58
N SER A 57 -6.83 -1.23 -0.51
CA SER A 57 -6.51 0.03 0.16
C SER A 57 -6.28 -0.16 1.66
N ARG A 58 -7.16 -0.90 2.35
CA ARG A 58 -6.97 -1.23 3.77
C ARG A 58 -5.66 -2.01 4.00
N ASN A 59 -5.37 -3.00 3.15
CA ASN A 59 -4.13 -3.77 3.27
C ASN A 59 -2.86 -2.93 3.05
N PHE A 60 -2.90 -1.97 2.13
CA PHE A 60 -1.79 -1.02 1.98
C PHE A 60 -1.58 -0.23 3.28
N LEU A 61 -2.66 0.33 3.84
CA LEU A 61 -2.63 1.13 5.05
C LEU A 61 -2.26 0.34 6.32
N GLU A 62 -2.44 -0.98 6.34
CA GLU A 62 -1.97 -1.85 7.42
C GLU A 62 -0.44 -2.01 7.42
N THR A 63 0.19 -1.98 6.24
CA THR A 63 1.64 -2.23 6.10
C THR A 63 2.47 -0.97 5.95
N PHE A 64 1.87 0.10 5.43
CA PHE A 64 2.54 1.38 5.21
C PHE A 64 3.13 2.01 6.48
N PRO A 65 2.46 2.02 7.64
CA PRO A 65 3.05 2.57 8.86
C PRO A 65 4.33 1.86 9.29
N PHE A 66 4.39 0.53 9.14
CA PHE A 66 5.60 -0.25 9.44
C PHE A 66 6.73 0.09 8.47
N PHE A 67 6.41 0.18 7.17
CA PHE A 67 7.36 0.61 6.16
C PHE A 67 7.91 2.01 6.44
N ALA A 68 7.02 2.98 6.67
CA ALA A 68 7.40 4.36 6.95
C ALA A 68 8.26 4.48 8.21
N ALA A 69 7.88 3.82 9.31
CA ALA A 69 8.64 3.83 10.55
C ALA A 69 10.03 3.22 10.37
N ALA A 70 10.14 2.06 9.70
CA ALA A 70 11.42 1.42 9.43
C ALA A 70 12.30 2.27 8.50
N THR A 71 11.76 2.82 7.42
CA THR A 71 12.51 3.72 6.53
C THR A 71 13.05 4.95 7.27
N LEU A 72 12.22 5.61 8.07
CA LEU A 72 12.66 6.78 8.84
C LEU A 72 13.72 6.40 9.88
N ALA A 73 13.56 5.27 10.57
CA ALA A 73 14.52 4.78 11.54
C ALA A 73 15.88 4.44 10.89
N VAL A 74 15.90 3.77 9.73
CA VAL A 74 17.13 3.51 8.96
C VAL A 74 17.88 4.80 8.66
N VAL A 75 17.16 5.82 8.18
CA VAL A 75 17.77 7.08 7.75
C VAL A 75 18.26 7.91 8.95
N VAL A 76 17.46 8.00 10.02
CA VAL A 76 17.84 8.75 11.24
C VAL A 76 19.00 8.07 11.99
N ALA A 77 19.09 6.74 11.96
CA ALA A 77 20.17 5.99 12.59
C ALA A 77 21.45 5.91 11.74
N ASP A 78 21.47 6.56 10.57
CA ASP A 78 22.57 6.50 9.60
C ASP A 78 22.93 5.05 9.19
N ARG A 79 21.90 4.20 9.03
CA ARG A 79 22.01 2.78 8.64
C ARG A 79 21.65 2.55 7.18
N THR A 80 21.71 3.59 6.36
CA THR A 80 21.40 3.48 4.92
C THR A 80 22.46 2.67 4.19
N GLY A 81 22.05 1.87 3.21
CA GLY A 81 22.93 1.02 2.44
C GLY A 81 22.22 0.25 1.33
N THR A 82 22.96 -0.60 0.62
CA THR A 82 22.41 -1.34 -0.53
C THR A 82 21.24 -2.24 -0.16
N GLN A 83 21.28 -2.88 1.02
CA GLN A 83 20.23 -3.78 1.49
C GLN A 83 18.94 -3.03 1.83
N THR A 84 19.03 -1.89 2.53
CA THR A 84 17.86 -1.08 2.91
C THR A 84 17.25 -0.39 1.68
N ALA A 85 18.07 0.06 0.74
CA ALA A 85 17.61 0.58 -0.54
C ALA A 85 16.82 -0.48 -1.33
N LEU A 86 17.36 -1.69 -1.47
CA LEU A 86 16.70 -2.81 -2.16
C LEU A 86 15.40 -3.22 -1.44
N GLY A 87 15.39 -3.26 -0.11
CA GLY A 87 14.19 -3.52 0.68
C GLY A 87 13.09 -2.48 0.44
N ALA A 88 13.47 -1.19 0.35
CA ALA A 88 12.54 -0.11 0.09
C ALA A 88 11.96 -0.14 -1.34
N GLU A 89 12.80 -0.40 -2.33
CA GLU A 89 12.38 -0.57 -3.74
C GLU A 89 11.41 -1.75 -3.90
N ILE A 90 11.72 -2.90 -3.28
CA ILE A 90 10.87 -4.09 -3.32
C ILE A 90 9.52 -3.82 -2.67
N TYR A 91 9.48 -3.11 -1.53
CA TYR A 91 8.21 -2.72 -0.93
C TYR A 91 7.37 -1.91 -1.92
N LEU A 92 7.95 -0.86 -2.52
CA LEU A 92 7.22 0.01 -3.44
C LEU A 92 6.72 -0.76 -4.67
N ILE A 93 7.60 -1.49 -5.37
CA ILE A 93 7.25 -2.24 -6.58
C ILE A 93 6.17 -3.28 -6.27
N ALA A 94 6.32 -4.01 -5.16
CA ALA A 94 5.31 -4.97 -4.74
C ALA A 94 3.95 -4.30 -4.51
N ARG A 95 3.90 -3.10 -3.92
CA ARG A 95 2.63 -2.38 -3.74
C ARG A 95 2.06 -1.85 -5.05
N VAL A 96 2.88 -1.39 -5.99
CA VAL A 96 2.41 -1.03 -7.33
C VAL A 96 1.73 -2.23 -8.02
N LEU A 97 2.32 -3.42 -7.92
CA LEU A 97 1.76 -4.64 -8.51
C LEU A 97 0.54 -5.17 -7.75
N TYR A 98 0.55 -5.07 -6.42
CA TYR A 98 -0.51 -5.64 -5.57
C TYR A 98 -1.89 -5.05 -5.89
N LEU A 99 -1.98 -3.73 -6.13
CA LEU A 99 -3.25 -3.06 -6.40
C LEU A 99 -4.02 -3.65 -7.60
N PRO A 100 -3.48 -3.67 -8.83
CA PRO A 100 -4.17 -4.25 -9.98
C PRO A 100 -4.41 -5.75 -9.84
N ILE A 101 -3.44 -6.51 -9.29
CA ILE A 101 -3.55 -7.96 -9.09
C ILE A 101 -4.72 -8.29 -8.14
N TYR A 102 -4.86 -7.54 -7.05
CA TYR A 102 -5.93 -7.75 -6.08
C TYR A 102 -7.30 -7.39 -6.64
N ILE A 103 -7.40 -6.30 -7.43
CA ILE A 103 -8.66 -5.87 -8.08
C ILE A 103 -9.10 -6.89 -9.14
N ALA A 104 -8.16 -7.38 -9.97
CA ALA A 104 -8.38 -8.47 -10.92
C ALA A 104 -8.80 -9.77 -10.21
N GLY A 105 -8.33 -9.96 -8.98
CA GLY A 105 -8.66 -11.09 -8.12
C GLY A 105 -7.93 -12.36 -8.50
N ILE A 106 -6.66 -12.23 -8.90
CA ILE A 106 -5.78 -13.35 -9.19
C ILE A 106 -5.30 -13.94 -7.85
N PRO A 107 -5.81 -15.13 -7.45
CA PRO A 107 -5.41 -15.75 -6.18
C PRO A 107 -3.94 -16.17 -6.25
N TYR A 108 -3.31 -16.38 -5.08
CA TYR A 108 -1.89 -16.71 -4.89
C TYR A 108 -0.88 -15.64 -5.32
N LEU A 109 -1.02 -15.08 -6.53
CA LEU A 109 -0.12 -14.02 -7.01
C LEU A 109 -0.19 -12.79 -6.10
N ARG A 110 -1.40 -12.40 -5.67
CA ARG A 110 -1.56 -11.32 -4.66
C ARG A 110 -0.80 -11.62 -3.36
N THR A 111 -0.77 -12.89 -2.95
CA THR A 111 -0.14 -13.32 -1.70
C THR A 111 1.37 -13.30 -1.84
N LEU A 112 1.90 -13.78 -2.97
CA LEU A 112 3.32 -13.73 -3.29
C LEU A 112 3.85 -12.28 -3.26
N VAL A 113 3.14 -11.37 -3.93
CA VAL A 113 3.52 -9.95 -3.97
C VAL A 113 3.39 -9.30 -2.58
N TYR A 114 2.37 -9.67 -1.80
CA TYR A 114 2.28 -9.23 -0.40
C TYR A 114 3.48 -9.70 0.42
N ILE A 115 3.86 -10.97 0.35
CA ILE A 115 5.01 -11.51 1.07
C ILE A 115 6.30 -10.79 0.66
N ALA A 116 6.50 -10.52 -0.64
CA ALA A 116 7.65 -9.74 -1.12
C ALA A 116 7.72 -8.36 -0.47
N SER A 117 6.59 -7.66 -0.33
CA SER A 117 6.57 -6.36 0.35
C SER A 117 6.88 -6.46 1.84
N ILE A 118 6.44 -7.52 2.53
CA ILE A 118 6.78 -7.76 3.94
C ILE A 118 8.27 -8.04 4.07
N TRP A 119 8.83 -8.84 3.17
CA TRP A 119 10.26 -9.10 3.12
C TRP A 119 11.07 -7.80 2.97
N GLY A 120 10.66 -6.88 2.10
CA GLY A 120 11.29 -5.57 1.98
C GLY A 120 11.31 -4.76 3.28
N ILE A 121 10.22 -4.79 4.07
CA ILE A 121 10.18 -4.19 5.41
C ILE A 121 11.15 -4.89 6.36
N LEU A 122 11.19 -6.22 6.35
CA LEU A 122 12.08 -7.00 7.22
C LEU A 122 13.55 -6.69 6.95
N GLN A 123 13.96 -6.47 5.70
CA GLN A 123 15.33 -6.05 5.36
C GLN A 123 15.71 -4.70 5.98
N MET A 124 14.76 -3.75 6.03
CA MET A 124 15.00 -2.48 6.71
C MET A 124 15.06 -2.63 8.23
N LEU A 125 14.22 -3.51 8.80
CA LEU A 125 14.24 -3.79 10.24
C LEU A 125 15.54 -4.49 10.67
N GLU A 126 16.05 -5.41 9.85
CA GLU A 126 17.31 -6.10 10.10
C GLU A 126 18.46 -5.11 10.28
N ALA A 127 18.59 -4.11 9.40
CA ALA A 127 19.61 -3.07 9.47
C ALA A 127 19.51 -2.14 10.69
N ILE A 128 18.34 -2.08 11.34
CA ILE A 128 18.13 -1.31 12.57
C ILE A 128 18.44 -2.15 13.81
N LEU A 129 18.10 -3.43 13.78
CA LEU A 129 18.19 -4.33 14.94
C LEU A 129 19.58 -4.95 15.13
N PHE A 130 20.38 -5.05 14.07
CA PHE A 130 21.69 -5.68 14.05
C PHE A 130 22.71 -4.76 13.36
#